data_AF-A0A803L9E4-F1
#
_entry.id   AF-A0A803L9E4-F1
#
_cell.length_a   1.000
_cell.length_b   1.000
_cell.length_c   1.000
_cell.angle_alpha   90.00
_cell.angle_beta   90.00
_cell.angle_gamma   90.00
#
_symmetry.space_group_name_H-M   'P 1'
#
loop_
_entity.id
_entity.type
_entity.pdbx_description
1 polymer ?
#
loop_
_entity_poly.entity_id
_entity_poly.type
_entity_poly.pdbx_seq_one_letter_code
_entity_poly.pdbx_strand_id
1 'polypeptide(L)'
;MVVESYQSKSVCVIGAGPSGLVVARELMKEGHNVAVIEQNHDIGGQWLYEPKVEGEDPLGKANKFLKVHSSMYESLRLASPREIMGYTDFPFVEKKGRDMRRFPSHREVLLYLNDFCEYFGLRGMIRFNTRVEYVGMAEFAEVAKELKWMVKSKEKKSEKLVEEVFDAVVVASGHYSHPRLPIIKGMNSWKRRQMHSHIYRIPDPFRDEVVVIVGSSMSGQELSMELVEVAKEIYLSAKSPISEGFSKVFANHKNLHLCPKIDCLEEDGRVLFEDGSCITADTIIYCTGYSYTFPFLDTKGIIEVDDDRVGPLYEHTFPPSLAPSLSFVGIPRKIIGFPFFESQAKWIAQLLSGKKTLPSWEEMMKEIKDFYQSREAAAIPKHNTHDIANFEYCDLYADKVGFPRLEEWRKELCVSALMNAEANLEVYRDVYDDFELLQVARQSPHFTQLGAHTFEV
;
A
#
# COMPACT_ATOMS: atom_id res chain seq x y z
N MET A 1 -11.49 29.47 33.03
CA MET A 1 -10.56 29.30 31.90
C MET A 1 -9.71 28.08 32.20
N VAL A 2 -10.10 26.91 31.70
CA VAL A 2 -9.25 25.72 31.76
C VAL A 2 -8.22 25.92 30.66
N VAL A 3 -6.95 26.09 31.02
CA VAL A 3 -5.86 26.08 30.06
C VAL A 3 -5.81 24.66 29.52
N GLU A 4 -6.27 24.43 28.29
CA GLU A 4 -6.07 23.15 27.61
C GLU A 4 -4.55 22.94 27.49
N SER A 5 -3.99 22.11 28.37
CA SER A 5 -2.57 21.77 28.31
C SER A 5 -2.39 20.72 27.22
N TYR A 6 -2.18 21.15 25.97
CA TYR A 6 -1.78 20.25 24.90
C TYR A 6 -0.44 19.58 25.26
N GLN A 7 -0.41 18.26 25.28
CA GLN A 7 0.80 17.50 25.61
C GLN A 7 1.58 17.17 24.34
N SER A 8 2.80 17.70 24.23
CA SER A 8 3.75 17.21 23.25
C SER A 8 4.21 15.80 23.64
N LYS A 9 4.36 14.91 22.65
CA LYS A 9 4.80 13.52 22.82
C LYS A 9 5.98 13.27 21.88
N SER A 10 6.90 12.40 22.27
CA SER A 10 7.92 11.86 21.37
C SER A 10 7.35 10.67 20.60
N VAL A 11 7.34 10.76 19.27
CA VAL A 11 6.67 9.78 18.40
C VAL A 11 7.65 9.25 17.35
N CYS A 12 7.76 7.92 17.27
CA CYS A 12 8.49 7.24 16.22
C CYS A 12 7.53 6.83 15.08
N VAL A 13 7.81 7.28 13.87
CA VAL A 13 7.10 6.87 12.65
C VAL A 13 7.98 5.88 11.88
N ILE A 14 7.45 4.70 11.58
CA ILE A 14 8.19 3.63 10.90
C ILE A 14 7.82 3.63 9.42
N GLY A 15 8.75 4.08 8.58
CA GLY A 15 8.60 4.22 7.14
C GLY A 15 8.34 5.67 6.70
N ALA A 16 8.95 6.07 5.57
CA ALA A 16 8.78 7.38 4.94
C ALA A 16 8.19 7.26 3.52
N GLY A 17 7.26 6.32 3.33
CA GLY A 17 6.33 6.31 2.21
C GLY A 17 5.21 7.35 2.37
N PRO A 18 4.20 7.37 1.47
CA PRO A 18 3.08 8.32 1.55
C PRO A 18 2.41 8.38 2.92
N SER A 19 2.16 7.22 3.54
CA SER A 19 1.57 7.13 4.87
C SER A 19 2.47 7.76 5.94
N GLY A 20 3.76 7.48 5.93
CA GLY A 20 4.70 7.99 6.92
C GLY A 20 4.94 9.50 6.81
N LEU A 21 5.03 10.02 5.58
CA LEU A 21 5.20 11.45 5.32
C LEU A 21 4.01 12.26 5.84
N VAL A 22 2.78 11.82 5.57
CA VAL A 22 1.59 12.55 6.05
C VAL A 22 1.40 12.42 7.56
N VAL A 23 1.77 11.28 8.16
CA VAL A 23 1.85 11.11 9.62
C VAL A 23 2.82 12.10 10.24
N ALA A 24 4.05 12.19 9.71
CA ALA A 24 5.05 13.12 10.20
C ALA A 24 4.56 14.58 10.13
N ARG A 25 3.91 14.96 9.02
CA ARG A 25 3.31 16.29 8.84
C ARG A 25 2.23 16.58 9.89
N GLU A 26 1.25 15.69 10.07
CA GLU A 26 0.17 15.94 11.03
C GLU A 26 0.66 15.94 12.48
N LEU A 27 1.58 15.04 12.84
CA LEU A 27 2.20 15.04 14.18
C LEU A 27 2.96 16.34 14.45
N MET A 28 3.70 16.85 13.47
CA MET A 28 4.42 18.12 13.58
C MET A 28 3.46 19.31 13.70
N LYS A 29 2.40 19.37 12.88
CA LYS A 29 1.36 20.41 12.97
C LYS A 29 0.68 20.46 14.34
N GLU A 30 0.58 19.30 14.99
CA GLU A 30 -0.02 19.14 16.31
C GLU A 30 0.96 19.40 17.48
N GLY A 31 2.25 19.62 17.18
CA GLY A 31 3.26 20.01 18.16
C GLY A 31 4.03 18.84 18.81
N HIS A 32 4.00 17.66 18.21
CA HIS A 32 4.76 16.49 18.69
C HIS A 32 6.22 16.51 18.22
N ASN A 33 7.10 15.85 18.97
CA ASN A 33 8.49 15.61 18.58
C ASN A 33 8.56 14.32 17.77
N VAL A 34 8.87 14.42 16.48
CA VAL A 34 8.78 13.30 15.54
C VAL A 34 10.16 12.82 15.12
N ALA A 35 10.35 11.51 15.12
CA ALA A 35 11.45 10.84 14.43
C ALA A 35 10.87 9.87 13.40
N VAL A 36 11.27 9.99 12.14
CA VAL A 36 10.88 9.04 11.08
C VAL A 36 12.06 8.14 10.77
N ILE A 37 11.85 6.83 10.76
CA ILE A 37 12.90 5.84 10.45
C ILE A 37 12.59 5.20 9.10
N GLU A 38 13.48 5.39 8.12
CA GLU A 38 13.33 4.90 6.74
C GLU A 38 14.48 3.97 6.35
N GLN A 39 14.14 2.76 5.94
CA GLN A 39 15.12 1.73 5.59
C GLN A 39 15.88 2.03 4.29
N ASN A 40 15.28 2.77 3.37
CA ASN A 40 15.87 3.14 2.09
C ASN A 40 16.65 4.45 2.19
N HIS A 41 17.38 4.75 1.11
CA HIS A 41 18.21 5.94 1.00
C HIS A 41 17.40 7.22 0.76
N ASP A 42 16.11 7.07 0.43
CA ASP A 42 15.21 8.17 0.10
C ASP A 42 13.75 7.84 0.53
N ILE A 43 12.88 8.84 0.45
CA ILE A 43 11.44 8.73 0.69
C ILE A 43 10.73 8.01 -0.46
N GLY A 44 9.43 7.75 -0.26
CA GLY A 44 8.52 7.30 -1.32
C GLY A 44 8.02 5.88 -1.10
N GLY A 45 8.70 5.07 -0.29
CA GLY A 45 8.29 3.70 0.02
C GLY A 45 8.20 2.87 -1.27
N GLN A 46 7.00 2.43 -1.63
CA GLN A 46 6.76 1.72 -2.89
C GLN A 46 7.17 2.54 -4.13
N TRP A 47 6.97 3.87 -4.09
CA TRP A 47 7.24 4.78 -5.22
C TRP A 47 8.73 5.02 -5.49
N LEU A 48 9.60 4.55 -4.60
CA LEU A 48 11.05 4.54 -4.84
C LEU A 48 11.41 3.28 -5.63
N TYR A 49 11.33 3.37 -6.96
CA TYR A 49 11.68 2.28 -7.87
C TYR A 49 13.15 1.84 -7.70
N GLU A 50 13.36 0.53 -7.54
CA GLU A 50 14.69 -0.09 -7.43
C GLU A 50 14.84 -1.15 -8.53
N PRO A 51 15.62 -0.90 -9.59
CA PRO A 51 15.80 -1.86 -10.68
C PRO A 51 16.59 -3.12 -10.26
N LYS A 52 17.45 -3.05 -9.23
CA LYS A 52 18.32 -4.15 -8.84
C LYS A 52 17.66 -5.05 -7.79
N VAL A 53 17.26 -6.24 -8.23
CA VAL A 53 16.51 -7.22 -7.43
C VAL A 53 17.23 -8.56 -7.26
N GLU A 54 18.41 -8.72 -7.85
CA GLU A 54 19.14 -9.99 -7.92
C GLU A 54 19.57 -10.51 -6.54
N GLY A 55 19.63 -9.62 -5.54
CA GLY A 55 19.92 -9.98 -4.16
C GLY A 55 18.71 -10.47 -3.36
N GLU A 56 17.49 -10.35 -3.90
CA GLU A 56 16.24 -10.77 -3.26
C GLU A 56 15.87 -12.20 -3.64
N ASP A 57 15.23 -12.93 -2.73
CA ASP A 57 14.68 -14.25 -3.05
C ASP A 57 13.53 -14.08 -4.07
N PRO A 58 13.58 -14.75 -5.24
CA PRO A 58 12.52 -14.67 -6.25
C PRO A 58 11.11 -14.97 -5.75
N LEU A 59 10.99 -15.78 -4.70
CA LEU A 59 9.70 -16.12 -4.09
C LEU A 59 9.45 -15.40 -2.76
N GLY A 60 10.41 -14.61 -2.26
CA GLY A 60 10.31 -13.89 -0.99
C GLY A 60 10.16 -14.79 0.25
N LYS A 61 10.61 -16.05 0.20
CA LYS A 61 10.53 -17.02 1.30
C LYS A 61 11.69 -16.90 2.29
N ALA A 62 12.86 -16.45 1.84
CA ALA A 62 14.12 -16.64 2.56
C ALA A 62 14.35 -15.68 3.73
N ASN A 63 13.74 -14.48 3.73
CA ASN A 63 14.18 -13.38 4.59
C ASN A 63 13.09 -12.89 5.53
N LYS A 64 13.43 -12.73 6.82
CA LYS A 64 12.61 -12.03 7.81
C LYS A 64 12.35 -10.57 7.41
N PHE A 65 13.34 -9.94 6.77
CA PHE A 65 13.26 -8.58 6.22
C PHE A 65 13.69 -8.62 4.76
N LEU A 66 12.84 -8.12 3.87
CA LEU A 66 13.20 -7.95 2.46
C LEU A 66 14.33 -6.93 2.30
N LYS A 67 15.21 -7.17 1.34
CA LYS A 67 16.23 -6.23 0.89
C LYS A 67 15.61 -5.17 -0.02
N VAL A 68 14.63 -5.57 -0.82
CA VAL A 68 13.91 -4.69 -1.75
C VAL A 68 12.51 -4.43 -1.21
N HIS A 69 12.17 -3.14 -1.02
CA HIS A 69 10.84 -2.77 -0.53
C HIS A 69 9.84 -2.57 -1.67
N SER A 70 10.26 -1.87 -2.74
CA SER A 70 9.40 -1.53 -3.87
C SER A 70 9.07 -2.74 -4.73
N SER A 71 7.79 -2.88 -5.08
CA SER A 71 7.27 -3.86 -6.03
C SER A 71 7.01 -3.26 -7.42
N MET A 72 7.54 -2.06 -7.69
CA MET A 72 7.28 -1.38 -8.96
C MET A 72 8.14 -1.94 -10.08
N TYR A 73 7.54 -2.01 -11.27
CA TYR A 73 8.21 -2.28 -12.52
C TYR A 73 8.33 -0.99 -13.35
N GLU A 74 9.25 -0.98 -14.31
CA GLU A 74 9.72 0.25 -14.94
C GLU A 74 8.61 1.03 -15.64
N SER A 75 7.73 0.32 -16.36
CA SER A 75 6.65 0.87 -17.16
C SER A 75 5.40 1.26 -16.36
N LEU A 76 5.37 0.99 -15.04
CA LEU A 76 4.17 1.15 -14.22
C LEU A 76 3.60 2.57 -14.32
N ARG A 77 2.33 2.64 -14.71
CA ARG A 77 1.49 3.84 -14.64
C ARG A 77 0.43 3.67 -13.58
N LEU A 78 -0.01 4.80 -13.02
CA LEU A 78 -1.12 4.81 -12.08
C LEU A 78 -2.35 4.12 -12.66
N ALA A 79 -3.06 3.39 -11.80
CA ALA A 79 -4.37 2.82 -12.12
C ALA A 79 -5.52 3.81 -11.86
N SER A 80 -5.22 4.92 -11.20
CA SER A 80 -6.16 5.98 -10.86
C SER A 80 -5.72 7.31 -11.45
N PRO A 81 -6.67 8.21 -11.78
CA PRO A 81 -6.33 9.55 -12.24
C PRO A 81 -5.62 10.33 -11.13
N ARG A 82 -4.62 11.15 -11.47
CA ARG A 82 -3.82 11.89 -10.50
C ARG A 82 -4.66 12.81 -9.62
N GLU A 83 -5.77 13.33 -10.14
CA GLU A 83 -6.64 14.27 -9.44
C GLU A 83 -7.20 13.69 -8.14
N ILE A 84 -7.47 12.37 -8.10
CA ILE A 84 -8.05 11.75 -6.90
C ILE A 84 -7.00 11.40 -5.84
N MET A 85 -5.71 11.49 -6.15
CA MET A 85 -4.64 11.02 -5.26
C MET A 85 -4.06 12.11 -4.35
N GLY A 86 -4.14 13.40 -4.67
CA GLY A 86 -3.48 14.43 -3.86
C GLY A 86 -4.00 14.51 -2.41
N TYR A 87 -3.12 14.81 -1.45
CA TYR A 87 -3.50 15.17 -0.07
C TYR A 87 -4.35 16.44 -0.06
N THR A 88 -5.25 16.56 0.91
CA THR A 88 -6.28 17.61 0.95
C THR A 88 -5.73 19.03 0.83
N ASP A 89 -4.55 19.32 1.39
CA ASP A 89 -3.87 20.63 1.33
C ASP A 89 -2.68 20.67 0.34
N PHE A 90 -2.51 19.63 -0.48
CA PHE A 90 -1.42 19.51 -1.46
C PHE A 90 -1.87 18.71 -2.70
N PRO A 91 -2.60 19.33 -3.64
CA PRO A 91 -3.16 18.64 -4.81
C PRO A 91 -2.07 18.09 -5.74
N PHE A 92 -2.34 16.94 -6.37
CA PHE A 92 -1.42 16.31 -7.32
C PHE A 92 -1.65 16.84 -8.75
N VAL A 93 -1.11 18.03 -9.01
CA VAL A 93 -1.29 18.78 -10.26
C VAL A 93 -0.27 18.43 -11.34
N GLU A 94 -0.59 18.80 -12.57
CA GLU A 94 0.35 18.79 -13.70
C GLU A 94 1.46 19.82 -13.48
N LYS A 95 2.70 19.44 -13.79
CA LYS A 95 3.85 20.35 -13.79
C LYS A 95 4.57 20.29 -15.13
N LYS A 96 4.84 21.47 -15.70
CA LYS A 96 5.54 21.59 -16.98
C LYS A 96 6.94 20.99 -16.87
N GLY A 97 7.35 20.22 -17.87
CA GLY A 97 8.65 19.52 -17.87
C GLY A 97 8.67 18.21 -17.09
N ARG A 98 7.52 17.79 -16.52
CA ARG A 98 7.33 16.48 -15.90
C ARG A 98 6.30 15.63 -16.65
N ASP A 99 5.90 14.51 -16.07
CA ASP A 99 4.86 13.64 -16.65
C ASP A 99 3.48 14.27 -16.47
N MET A 100 2.99 14.94 -17.52
CA MET A 100 1.70 15.65 -17.50
C MET A 100 0.51 14.73 -17.81
N ARG A 101 0.71 13.41 -17.98
CA ARG A 101 -0.41 12.48 -18.19
C ARG A 101 -1.31 12.48 -16.96
N ARG A 102 -2.60 12.22 -17.18
CA ARG A 102 -3.59 12.05 -16.12
C ARG A 102 -3.35 10.78 -15.28
N PHE A 103 -2.87 9.73 -15.94
CA PHE A 103 -2.39 8.49 -15.34
C PHE A 103 -0.87 8.41 -15.55
N PRO A 104 -0.09 9.18 -14.78
CA PRO A 104 1.35 9.28 -14.97
C PRO A 104 2.08 8.01 -14.51
N SER A 105 3.37 7.94 -14.82
CA SER A 105 4.28 6.92 -14.33
C SER A 105 4.51 7.03 -12.81
N HIS A 106 4.98 5.94 -12.20
CA HIS A 106 5.38 5.93 -10.78
C HIS A 106 6.41 7.01 -10.42
N ARG A 107 7.29 7.37 -11.35
CA ARG A 107 8.32 8.40 -11.17
C ARG A 107 7.70 9.76 -10.82
N GLU A 108 6.56 10.10 -11.42
CA GLU A 108 5.87 11.36 -11.14
C GLU A 108 5.28 11.40 -9.73
N VAL A 109 4.84 10.25 -9.21
CA VAL A 109 4.35 10.15 -7.83
C VAL A 109 5.51 10.34 -6.85
N LEU A 110 6.68 9.77 -7.13
CA LEU A 110 7.88 10.01 -6.33
C LEU A 110 8.27 11.49 -6.33
N LEU A 111 8.20 12.18 -7.47
CA LEU A 111 8.44 13.62 -7.55
C LEU A 111 7.41 14.43 -6.76
N TYR A 112 6.13 14.07 -6.83
CA TYR A 112 5.09 14.68 -6.00
C TYR A 112 5.35 14.51 -4.49
N LEU A 113 5.78 13.33 -4.05
CA LEU A 113 6.11 13.06 -2.65
C LEU A 113 7.36 13.81 -2.19
N ASN A 114 8.34 14.01 -3.08
CA ASN A 114 9.49 14.88 -2.82
C ASN A 114 9.05 16.34 -2.67
N ASP A 115 8.22 16.86 -3.58
CA ASP A 115 7.69 18.22 -3.47
C ASP A 115 6.91 18.41 -2.15
N PHE A 116 6.10 17.41 -1.76
CA PHE A 116 5.39 17.41 -0.48
C PHE A 116 6.36 17.43 0.72
N CYS A 117 7.40 16.59 0.68
CA CYS A 117 8.41 16.50 1.74
C CYS A 117 9.14 17.84 1.94
N GLU A 118 9.52 18.51 0.84
CA GLU A 118 10.19 19.80 0.86
C GLU A 118 9.25 20.93 1.29
N TYR A 119 8.03 21.00 0.72
CA TYR A 119 7.04 22.03 1.04
C TYR A 119 6.69 22.07 2.53
N PHE A 120 6.58 20.90 3.17
CA PHE A 120 6.30 20.78 4.60
C PHE A 120 7.56 20.64 5.47
N GLY A 121 8.77 20.75 4.91
CA GLY A 121 10.02 20.71 5.67
C GLY A 121 10.27 19.39 6.43
N LEU A 122 9.79 18.27 5.91
CA LEU A 122 9.79 16.98 6.61
C LEU A 122 11.14 16.26 6.52
N ARG A 123 12.00 16.64 5.57
CA ARG A 123 13.24 15.90 5.28
C ARG A 123 14.16 15.77 6.49
N GLY A 124 14.26 16.82 7.31
CA GLY A 124 15.18 16.91 8.44
C GLY A 124 14.88 15.97 9.61
N MET A 125 13.66 15.44 9.72
CA MET A 125 13.28 14.49 10.79
C MET A 125 13.40 13.01 10.36
N ILE A 126 13.78 12.75 9.10
CA ILE A 126 13.86 11.40 8.54
C ILE A 126 15.28 10.85 8.62
N ARG A 127 15.42 9.68 9.23
CA ARG A 127 16.67 8.93 9.32
C ARG A 127 16.68 7.84 8.24
N PHE A 128 17.33 8.15 7.12
CA PHE A 128 17.48 7.24 5.99
C PHE A 128 18.47 6.11 6.26
N ASN A 129 18.43 5.10 5.39
CA ASN A 129 19.29 3.92 5.45
C ASN A 129 19.24 3.22 6.82
N THR A 130 18.14 3.37 7.55
CA THR A 130 18.00 2.92 8.93
C THR A 130 16.77 2.04 9.03
N ARG A 131 16.97 0.77 9.36
CA ARG A 131 15.88 -0.20 9.49
C ARG A 131 15.49 -0.36 10.95
N VAL A 132 14.19 -0.42 11.23
CA VAL A 132 13.70 -0.83 12.55
C VAL A 132 13.77 -2.34 12.66
N GLU A 133 14.49 -2.82 13.68
CA GLU A 133 14.71 -4.26 13.94
C GLU A 133 13.77 -4.77 15.03
N TYR A 134 13.39 -3.91 15.97
CA TYR A 134 12.52 -4.26 17.09
C TYR A 134 11.70 -3.07 17.58
N VAL A 135 10.46 -3.33 17.95
CA VAL A 135 9.54 -2.44 18.65
C VAL A 135 8.85 -3.26 19.73
N GLY A 136 8.94 -2.84 20.97
CA GLY A 136 8.27 -3.48 22.08
C GLY A 136 7.97 -2.51 23.21
N MET A 137 7.09 -2.92 24.11
CA MET A 137 6.78 -2.14 25.31
C MET A 137 8.03 -2.02 26.19
N ALA A 138 8.43 -0.80 26.54
CA ALA A 138 9.47 -0.54 27.53
C ALA A 138 8.91 -0.75 28.95
N GLU A 139 9.78 -0.94 29.95
CA GLU A 139 9.34 -1.08 31.36
C GLU A 139 8.42 0.09 31.76
N PHE A 140 7.32 -0.25 32.43
CA PHE A 140 6.30 0.72 32.85
C PHE A 140 6.94 1.76 33.77
N ALA A 141 7.00 3.01 33.34
CA ALA A 141 7.42 4.09 34.22
C ALA A 141 6.31 4.34 35.25
N GLU A 142 6.43 3.74 36.44
CA GLU A 142 5.45 3.88 37.55
C GLU A 142 5.09 5.34 37.85
N VAL A 143 6.05 6.25 37.62
CA VAL A 143 5.91 7.69 37.83
C VAL A 143 5.02 8.36 36.78
N ALA A 144 5.01 7.88 35.53
CA ALA A 144 4.31 8.50 34.40
C ALA A 144 2.93 7.90 34.12
N LYS A 145 2.65 6.66 34.59
CA LYS A 145 1.41 5.89 34.28
C LYS A 145 1.10 5.77 32.77
N GLU A 146 2.09 5.95 31.90
CA GLU A 146 1.94 5.88 30.45
C GLU A 146 2.86 4.80 29.88
N LEU A 147 2.33 4.02 28.93
CA LEU A 147 3.09 3.02 28.20
C LEU A 147 4.11 3.71 27.29
N LYS A 148 5.36 3.23 27.31
CA LYS A 148 6.41 3.69 26.41
C LYS A 148 6.88 2.56 25.50
N TRP A 149 7.52 2.94 24.40
CA TRP A 149 7.92 2.03 23.35
C TRP A 149 9.42 2.08 23.15
N MET A 150 10.09 0.94 23.33
CA MET A 150 11.48 0.75 22.94
C MET A 150 11.53 0.43 21.45
N VAL A 151 12.24 1.26 20.69
CA VAL A 151 12.51 1.06 19.27
C VAL A 151 14.01 0.81 19.11
N LYS A 152 14.36 -0.33 18.52
CA LYS A 152 15.74 -0.65 18.12
C LYS A 152 15.86 -0.52 16.62
N SER A 153 16.80 0.30 16.18
CA SER A 153 17.05 0.55 14.76
C SER A 153 18.52 0.32 14.41
N LYS A 154 18.78 -0.13 13.19
CA LYS A 154 20.11 -0.43 12.67
C LYS A 154 20.33 0.34 11.37
N GLU A 155 21.33 1.21 11.36
CA GLU A 155 21.78 1.85 10.12
C GLU A 155 22.53 0.82 9.24
N LYS A 156 22.21 0.77 7.94
CA LYS A 156 22.75 -0.21 6.98
C LYS A 156 24.28 -0.17 6.87
N LYS A 157 24.92 0.98 7.11
CA LYS A 157 26.38 1.17 6.92
C LYS A 157 27.19 0.94 8.19
N SER A 158 26.79 1.53 9.32
CA SER A 158 27.55 1.41 10.58
C SER A 158 27.31 0.11 11.34
N GLU A 159 26.27 -0.65 10.96
CA GLU A 159 25.79 -1.85 11.66
C GLU A 159 25.46 -1.66 13.16
N LYS A 160 25.53 -0.43 13.67
CA LYS A 160 25.31 -0.12 15.06
C LYS A 160 23.80 -0.15 15.34
N LEU A 161 23.43 -0.93 16.36
CA LEU A 161 22.09 -0.92 16.91
C LEU A 161 21.93 0.31 17.81
N VAL A 162 20.92 1.13 17.54
CA VAL A 162 20.52 2.28 18.35
C VAL A 162 19.20 1.93 19.02
N GLU A 163 19.13 2.15 20.34
CA GLU A 163 17.93 1.94 21.13
C GLU A 163 17.41 3.30 21.62
N GLU A 164 16.15 3.58 21.34
CA GLU A 164 15.46 4.80 21.73
C GLU A 164 14.09 4.48 22.31
N VAL A 165 13.63 5.33 23.23
CA VAL A 165 12.32 5.18 23.86
C VAL A 165 11.42 6.33 23.43
N PHE A 166 10.22 5.98 22.95
CA PHE A 166 9.21 6.92 22.49
C PHE A 166 7.94 6.79 23.32
N ASP A 167 7.15 7.87 23.37
CA ASP A 167 5.83 7.84 24.01
C ASP A 167 4.81 7.14 23.10
N ALA A 168 5.01 7.20 21.77
CA ALA A 168 4.18 6.50 20.81
C ALA A 168 4.94 6.00 19.58
N VAL A 169 4.39 4.98 18.91
CA VAL A 169 4.86 4.44 17.64
C VAL A 169 3.71 4.42 16.64
N VAL A 170 3.97 4.94 15.44
CA VAL A 170 3.07 4.84 14.29
C VAL A 170 3.70 3.94 13.23
N VAL A 171 3.05 2.81 12.96
CA VAL A 171 3.50 1.85 11.95
C VAL A 171 2.95 2.27 10.58
N ALA A 172 3.85 2.73 9.70
CA ALA A 172 3.54 3.17 8.34
C ALA A 172 4.43 2.43 7.30
N SER A 173 4.76 1.17 7.58
CA SER A 173 5.73 0.37 6.82
C SER A 173 5.20 -0.20 5.50
N GLY A 174 3.92 0.01 5.19
CA GLY A 174 3.26 -0.55 4.01
C GLY A 174 3.06 -2.08 4.08
N HIS A 175 2.40 -2.63 3.05
CA HIS A 175 2.01 -4.05 3.03
C HIS A 175 1.99 -4.66 1.61
N TYR A 176 2.69 -4.03 0.64
CA TYR A 176 2.80 -4.51 -0.74
C TYR A 176 4.23 -4.95 -1.08
N SER A 177 4.95 -5.51 -0.11
CA SER A 177 6.32 -6.02 -0.31
C SER A 177 6.43 -7.53 -0.11
N HIS A 178 5.91 -8.09 0.98
CA HIS A 178 6.05 -9.52 1.28
C HIS A 178 5.09 -10.38 0.45
N PRO A 179 5.59 -11.22 -0.47
CA PRO A 179 4.76 -12.04 -1.34
C PRO A 179 3.82 -12.97 -0.57
N ARG A 180 2.58 -13.08 -1.04
CA ARG A 180 1.67 -14.16 -0.63
C ARG A 180 1.72 -15.25 -1.69
N LEU A 181 2.21 -16.44 -1.33
CA LEU A 181 2.35 -17.54 -2.27
C LEU A 181 1.20 -18.53 -2.19
N PRO A 182 0.76 -19.12 -3.32
CA PRO A 182 -0.19 -20.21 -3.31
C PRO A 182 0.49 -21.51 -2.85
N ILE A 183 -0.34 -22.50 -2.49
CA ILE A 183 0.11 -23.88 -2.30
C ILE A 183 -0.25 -24.65 -3.56
N ILE A 184 0.76 -25.03 -4.35
CA ILE A 184 0.59 -25.80 -5.60
C ILE A 184 1.43 -27.08 -5.50
N LYS A 185 0.84 -28.22 -5.86
CA LYS A 185 1.54 -29.50 -5.88
C LYS A 185 2.73 -29.43 -6.84
N GLY A 186 3.91 -29.83 -6.37
CA GLY A 186 5.14 -29.85 -7.17
C GLY A 186 5.88 -28.51 -7.29
N MET A 187 5.36 -27.41 -6.70
CA MET A 187 6.02 -26.09 -6.71
C MET A 187 7.47 -26.11 -6.20
N ASN A 188 7.78 -26.92 -5.18
CA ASN A 188 9.14 -27.02 -4.65
C ASN A 188 10.07 -27.92 -5.49
N SER A 189 9.51 -28.76 -6.37
CA SER A 189 10.27 -29.68 -7.23
C SER A 189 10.48 -29.13 -8.65
N TRP A 190 9.74 -28.10 -9.04
CA TRP A 190 9.89 -27.41 -10.32
C TRP A 190 11.29 -26.80 -10.47
N LYS A 191 11.99 -27.16 -11.56
CA LYS A 191 13.40 -26.80 -11.78
C LYS A 191 13.63 -25.59 -12.67
N ARG A 192 12.58 -25.09 -13.33
CA ARG A 192 12.68 -23.90 -14.20
C ARG A 192 12.41 -22.62 -13.40
N ARG A 193 12.38 -21.46 -14.05
CA ARG A 193 12.28 -20.16 -13.37
C ARG A 193 10.92 -20.03 -12.68
N GLN A 194 10.93 -19.55 -11.44
CA GLN A 194 9.75 -19.17 -10.67
C GLN A 194 10.04 -17.86 -9.95
N MET A 195 9.06 -16.97 -9.92
CA MET A 195 9.18 -15.69 -9.22
C MET A 195 7.82 -15.14 -8.81
N HIS A 196 7.80 -14.29 -7.80
CA HIS A 196 6.64 -13.44 -7.49
C HIS A 196 6.73 -12.11 -8.26
N SER A 197 5.59 -11.49 -8.55
CA SER A 197 5.52 -10.18 -9.21
C SER A 197 6.26 -9.07 -8.45
N HIS A 198 6.55 -9.27 -7.16
CA HIS A 198 7.35 -8.37 -6.32
C HIS A 198 8.71 -8.03 -6.94
N ILE A 199 9.39 -9.01 -7.54
CA ILE A 199 10.72 -8.83 -8.12
C ILE A 199 10.69 -8.66 -9.65
N TYR A 200 9.51 -8.58 -10.26
CA TYR A 200 9.40 -8.25 -11.68
C TYR A 200 9.76 -6.78 -11.92
N ARG A 201 10.48 -6.48 -13.01
CA ARG A 201 10.99 -5.13 -13.30
C ARG A 201 10.80 -4.65 -14.73
N ILE A 202 11.11 -5.51 -15.69
CA ILE A 202 11.07 -5.21 -17.12
C ILE A 202 10.68 -6.49 -17.88
N PRO A 203 10.10 -6.38 -19.09
CA PRO A 203 9.63 -7.53 -19.84
C PRO A 203 10.74 -8.25 -20.64
N ASP A 204 11.85 -7.57 -20.97
CA ASP A 204 12.92 -8.12 -21.83
C ASP A 204 13.47 -9.50 -21.40
N PRO A 205 13.64 -9.82 -20.11
CA PRO A 205 14.11 -11.14 -19.66
C PRO A 205 13.15 -12.31 -19.93
N PHE A 206 11.96 -12.04 -20.48
CA PHE A 206 10.94 -13.04 -20.83
C PHE A 206 10.80 -13.21 -22.35
N ARG A 207 11.70 -12.60 -23.13
CA ARG A 207 11.68 -12.68 -24.59
C ARG A 207 11.76 -14.13 -25.05
N ASP A 208 10.85 -14.48 -25.97
CA ASP A 208 10.73 -15.81 -26.56
C ASP A 208 10.41 -16.96 -25.57
N GLU A 209 10.05 -16.64 -24.32
CA GLU A 209 9.66 -17.64 -23.31
C GLU A 209 8.17 -17.96 -23.32
N VAL A 210 7.82 -19.17 -22.89
CA VAL A 210 6.46 -19.52 -22.46
C VAL A 210 6.30 -19.18 -20.98
N VAL A 211 5.44 -18.20 -20.67
CA VAL A 211 5.26 -17.66 -19.32
C VAL A 211 3.88 -18.02 -18.77
N VAL A 212 3.83 -18.54 -17.55
CA VAL A 212 2.58 -18.76 -16.81
C VAL A 212 2.43 -17.68 -15.75
N ILE A 213 1.31 -16.96 -15.76
CA ILE A 213 0.97 -15.96 -14.75
C ILE A 213 -0.12 -16.52 -13.84
N VAL A 214 0.07 -16.46 -12.52
CA VAL A 214 -0.89 -16.99 -11.54
C VAL A 214 -1.59 -15.84 -10.83
N GLY A 215 -2.90 -15.68 -11.06
CA GLY A 215 -3.75 -14.64 -10.48
C GLY A 215 -4.06 -13.50 -11.45
N SER A 216 -5.31 -13.04 -11.47
CA SER A 216 -5.87 -12.07 -12.44
C SER A 216 -6.30 -10.73 -11.84
N SER A 217 -5.78 -10.36 -10.67
CA SER A 217 -5.96 -9.00 -10.15
C SER A 217 -5.01 -8.01 -10.86
N MET A 218 -4.82 -6.81 -10.31
CA MET A 218 -4.07 -5.71 -10.93
C MET A 218 -2.71 -6.15 -11.50
N SER A 219 -1.85 -6.79 -10.69
CA SER A 219 -0.54 -7.25 -11.17
C SER A 219 -0.64 -8.31 -12.26
N GLY A 220 -1.61 -9.22 -12.18
CA GLY A 220 -1.81 -10.27 -13.19
C GLY A 220 -2.21 -9.70 -14.54
N GLN A 221 -3.16 -8.77 -14.52
CA GLN A 221 -3.65 -8.08 -15.72
C GLN A 221 -2.54 -7.26 -16.38
N GLU A 222 -1.86 -6.41 -15.61
CA GLU A 222 -0.83 -5.51 -16.13
C GLU A 222 0.38 -6.26 -16.67
N LEU A 223 0.89 -7.27 -15.94
CA LEU A 223 2.02 -8.06 -16.44
C LEU A 223 1.63 -8.92 -17.64
N SER A 224 0.37 -9.39 -17.73
CA SER A 224 -0.10 -10.08 -18.93
C SER A 224 -0.04 -9.14 -20.14
N MET A 225 -0.57 -7.92 -20.02
CA MET A 225 -0.56 -6.91 -21.09
C MET A 225 0.85 -6.40 -21.43
N GLU A 226 1.77 -6.34 -20.47
CA GLU A 226 3.14 -5.91 -20.76
C GLU A 226 3.94 -7.00 -21.49
N LEU A 227 3.69 -8.26 -21.17
CA LEU A 227 4.43 -9.38 -21.73
C LEU A 227 3.95 -9.78 -23.14
N VAL A 228 2.73 -9.41 -23.58
CA VAL A 228 2.20 -9.82 -24.91
C VAL A 228 3.11 -9.41 -26.07
N GLU A 229 3.84 -8.30 -25.92
CA GLU A 229 4.76 -7.77 -26.93
C GLU A 229 6.17 -8.42 -26.90
N VAL A 230 6.45 -9.27 -25.91
CA VAL A 230 7.81 -9.78 -25.64
C VAL A 230 7.87 -11.31 -25.51
N ALA A 231 6.96 -11.91 -24.75
CA ALA A 231 6.91 -13.35 -24.52
C ALA A 231 6.38 -14.12 -25.75
N LYS A 232 6.79 -15.38 -25.89
CA LYS A 232 6.31 -16.25 -26.97
C LYS A 232 4.84 -16.64 -26.78
N GLU A 233 4.50 -17.10 -25.58
CA GLU A 233 3.14 -17.47 -25.17
C GLU A 233 2.95 -17.11 -23.69
N ILE A 234 1.77 -16.65 -23.34
CA ILE A 234 1.38 -16.29 -21.98
C ILE A 234 0.14 -17.08 -21.59
N TYR A 235 0.22 -17.79 -20.48
CA TYR A 235 -0.90 -18.55 -19.92
C TYR A 235 -1.28 -17.97 -18.57
N LEU A 236 -2.40 -17.26 -18.51
CA LEU A 236 -2.93 -16.70 -17.26
C LEU A 236 -3.81 -17.74 -16.57
N SER A 237 -3.32 -18.31 -15.47
CA SER A 237 -4.11 -19.15 -14.56
C SER A 237 -4.93 -18.27 -13.61
N ALA A 238 -6.24 -18.22 -13.82
CA ALA A 238 -7.14 -17.36 -13.06
C ALA A 238 -8.52 -17.98 -12.84
N LYS A 239 -9.26 -17.41 -11.88
CA LYS A 239 -10.69 -17.73 -11.71
C LYS A 239 -11.51 -16.89 -12.68
N SER A 240 -12.46 -17.53 -13.36
CA SER A 240 -13.53 -16.84 -14.11
C SER A 240 -14.66 -16.40 -13.18
N PRO A 241 -15.45 -15.35 -13.54
CA PRO A 241 -15.34 -14.52 -14.75
C PRO A 241 -14.21 -13.48 -14.68
N ILE A 242 -13.75 -13.03 -15.86
CA ILE A 242 -12.88 -11.86 -16.04
C ILE A 242 -13.71 -10.66 -16.53
N SER A 243 -13.17 -9.44 -16.42
CA SER A 243 -13.85 -8.21 -16.87
C SER A 243 -14.05 -8.17 -18.39
N GLU A 244 -14.97 -7.31 -18.86
CA GLU A 244 -15.22 -7.11 -20.28
C GLU A 244 -13.96 -6.59 -21.00
N GLY A 245 -13.31 -5.59 -20.40
CA GLY A 245 -12.07 -5.01 -20.91
C GLY A 245 -10.97 -6.06 -21.00
N PHE A 246 -10.85 -6.94 -20.00
CA PHE A 246 -9.84 -8.00 -20.07
C PHE A 246 -10.20 -9.05 -21.13
N SER A 247 -11.49 -9.36 -21.31
CA SER A 247 -11.94 -10.24 -22.39
C SER A 247 -11.57 -9.70 -23.78
N LYS A 248 -11.63 -8.37 -23.98
CA LYS A 248 -11.15 -7.71 -25.21
C LYS A 248 -9.65 -7.87 -25.41
N VAL A 249 -8.84 -7.74 -24.34
CA VAL A 249 -7.39 -8.00 -24.38
C VAL A 249 -7.11 -9.41 -24.91
N PHE A 250 -7.76 -10.43 -24.34
CA PHE A 250 -7.60 -11.82 -24.82
C PHE A 250 -8.01 -11.99 -26.30
N ALA A 251 -9.05 -11.28 -26.76
CA ALA A 251 -9.46 -11.33 -28.16
C ALA A 251 -8.46 -10.65 -29.11
N ASN A 252 -7.77 -9.62 -28.62
CA ASN A 252 -6.79 -8.84 -29.39
C ASN A 252 -5.41 -9.52 -29.49
N HIS A 253 -5.05 -10.34 -28.49
CA HIS A 253 -3.70 -10.94 -28.37
C HIS A 253 -3.75 -12.46 -28.48
N LYS A 254 -3.28 -12.99 -29.63
CA LYS A 254 -3.35 -14.44 -29.94
C LYS A 254 -2.43 -15.31 -29.09
N ASN A 255 -1.37 -14.73 -28.52
CA ASN A 255 -0.39 -15.40 -27.68
C ASN A 255 -0.73 -15.32 -26.19
N LEU A 256 -1.90 -14.81 -25.83
CA LEU A 256 -2.38 -14.71 -24.45
C LEU A 256 -3.58 -15.64 -24.25
N HIS A 257 -3.45 -16.60 -23.34
CA HIS A 257 -4.42 -17.66 -23.10
C HIS A 257 -4.92 -17.64 -21.67
N LEU A 258 -6.25 -17.76 -21.49
CA LEU A 258 -6.85 -17.92 -20.16
C LEU A 258 -6.91 -19.40 -19.83
N CYS A 259 -6.32 -19.78 -18.69
CA CYS A 259 -6.32 -21.13 -18.19
C CYS A 259 -7.07 -21.23 -16.86
N PRO A 260 -7.65 -22.41 -16.55
CA PRO A 260 -8.11 -22.72 -15.21
C PRO A 260 -6.97 -22.68 -14.19
N LYS A 261 -7.31 -22.93 -12.92
CA LYS A 261 -6.32 -23.04 -11.87
C LYS A 261 -5.34 -24.19 -12.15
N ILE A 262 -4.08 -23.98 -11.81
CA ILE A 262 -3.04 -25.00 -11.87
C ILE A 262 -3.35 -26.11 -10.86
N ASP A 263 -3.36 -27.36 -11.33
CA ASP A 263 -3.44 -28.56 -10.50
C ASP A 263 -2.06 -28.93 -9.97
N CYS A 264 -1.07 -29.09 -10.85
CA CYS A 264 0.29 -29.41 -10.44
C CYS A 264 1.40 -28.92 -11.40
N LEU A 265 2.60 -28.84 -10.84
CA LEU A 265 3.84 -28.46 -11.51
C LEU A 265 4.79 -29.66 -11.52
N GLU A 266 5.30 -30.04 -12.68
CA GLU A 266 6.21 -31.18 -12.82
C GLU A 266 7.67 -30.72 -13.01
N GLU A 267 8.63 -31.57 -12.59
CA GLU A 267 10.05 -31.21 -12.58
C GLU A 267 10.62 -30.91 -13.99
N ASP A 268 10.01 -31.47 -15.03
CA ASP A 268 10.41 -31.32 -16.43
C ASP A 268 9.94 -30.00 -17.07
N GLY A 269 9.13 -29.21 -16.35
CA GLY A 269 8.58 -27.95 -16.81
C GLY A 269 7.14 -28.02 -17.29
N ARG A 270 6.45 -29.17 -17.11
CA ARG A 270 5.03 -29.27 -17.43
C ARG A 270 4.14 -28.66 -16.34
N VAL A 271 3.15 -27.88 -16.78
CA VAL A 271 2.12 -27.25 -15.96
C VAL A 271 0.79 -27.90 -16.33
N LEU A 272 0.17 -28.59 -15.37
CA LEU A 272 -1.13 -29.24 -15.53
C LEU A 272 -2.21 -28.36 -14.90
N PHE A 273 -3.31 -28.15 -15.62
CA PHE A 273 -4.45 -27.38 -15.14
C PHE A 273 -5.60 -28.31 -14.73
N GLU A 274 -6.53 -27.77 -13.93
CA GLU A 274 -7.68 -28.53 -13.40
C GLU A 274 -8.62 -29.11 -14.48
N ASP A 275 -8.57 -28.62 -15.71
CA ASP A 275 -9.33 -29.16 -16.85
C ASP A 275 -8.62 -30.31 -17.59
N GLY A 276 -7.43 -30.71 -17.14
CA GLY A 276 -6.60 -31.74 -17.76
C GLY A 276 -5.72 -31.25 -18.91
N SER A 277 -5.78 -29.96 -19.28
CA SER A 277 -4.83 -29.37 -20.22
C SER A 277 -3.42 -29.30 -19.63
N CYS A 278 -2.41 -29.36 -20.49
CA CYS A 278 -1.01 -29.38 -20.09
C CYS A 278 -0.17 -28.57 -21.08
N ILE A 279 0.71 -27.73 -20.56
CA ILE A 279 1.69 -26.96 -21.34
C ILE A 279 3.09 -27.12 -20.75
N THR A 280 4.12 -26.78 -21.50
CA THR A 280 5.50 -26.67 -20.98
C THR A 280 5.85 -25.20 -20.88
N ALA A 281 6.19 -24.72 -19.68
CA ALA A 281 6.51 -23.32 -19.43
C ALA A 281 7.97 -23.12 -19.05
N ASP A 282 8.55 -22.00 -19.44
CA ASP A 282 9.91 -21.60 -19.06
C ASP A 282 9.91 -20.87 -17.70
N THR A 283 8.88 -20.06 -17.48
CA THR A 283 8.75 -19.24 -16.27
C THR A 283 7.34 -19.25 -15.68
N ILE A 284 7.26 -19.26 -14.34
CA ILE A 284 6.03 -19.01 -13.59
C ILE A 284 6.17 -17.69 -12.82
N ILE A 285 5.22 -16.78 -13.02
CA ILE A 285 5.10 -15.52 -12.27
C ILE A 285 3.86 -15.57 -11.38
N TYR A 286 4.08 -15.49 -10.06
CA TYR A 286 3.01 -15.42 -9.08
C TYR A 286 2.56 -13.96 -8.90
N CYS A 287 1.35 -13.66 -9.36
CA CYS A 287 0.64 -12.40 -9.16
C CYS A 287 -0.43 -12.55 -8.06
N THR A 288 -0.06 -13.18 -6.95
CA THR A 288 -0.97 -13.69 -5.91
C THR A 288 -1.11 -12.76 -4.70
N GLY A 289 -0.59 -11.54 -4.82
CA GLY A 289 -0.74 -10.49 -3.82
C GLY A 289 0.32 -10.57 -2.72
N TYR A 290 0.03 -9.93 -1.61
CA TYR A 290 0.99 -9.69 -0.54
C TYR A 290 0.37 -9.95 0.82
N SER A 291 1.22 -10.26 1.80
CA SER A 291 0.80 -10.45 3.18
C SER A 291 1.25 -9.31 4.07
N TYR A 292 0.44 -9.01 5.10
CA TYR A 292 0.86 -8.09 6.15
C TYR A 292 1.97 -8.75 6.97
N THR A 293 2.99 -7.97 7.34
CA THR A 293 4.05 -8.46 8.19
C THR A 293 4.69 -7.32 8.97
N PHE A 294 4.92 -7.57 10.25
CA PHE A 294 5.54 -6.63 11.17
C PHE A 294 6.62 -7.36 11.96
N PRO A 295 7.68 -7.84 11.29
CA PRO A 295 8.67 -8.76 11.89
C PRO A 295 9.50 -8.09 13.00
N PHE A 296 9.42 -6.77 13.10
CA PHE A 296 10.01 -5.94 14.15
C PHE A 296 9.07 -5.77 15.36
N LEU A 297 7.76 -6.00 15.24
CA LEU A 297 6.79 -5.62 16.25
C LEU A 297 6.52 -6.77 17.24
N ASP A 298 6.82 -6.54 18.52
CA ASP A 298 6.56 -7.47 19.62
C ASP A 298 5.52 -6.87 20.59
N THR A 299 4.26 -7.22 20.34
CA THR A 299 3.14 -6.82 21.20
C THR A 299 2.73 -7.90 22.19
N LYS A 300 3.56 -8.93 22.43
CA LYS A 300 3.23 -10.07 23.31
C LYS A 300 1.88 -10.74 22.98
N GLY A 301 1.55 -10.86 21.69
CA GLY A 301 0.31 -11.49 21.21
C GLY A 301 -0.94 -10.59 21.22
N ILE A 302 -0.82 -9.30 21.58
CA ILE A 302 -1.98 -8.38 21.53
C ILE A 302 -2.41 -8.11 20.08
N ILE A 303 -1.46 -7.93 19.16
CA ILE A 303 -1.70 -7.83 17.72
C ILE A 303 -1.13 -9.06 17.03
N GLU A 304 -1.92 -9.63 16.13
CA GLU A 304 -1.53 -10.77 15.30
C GLU A 304 -1.92 -10.52 13.84
N VAL A 305 -1.24 -11.24 12.93
CA VAL A 305 -1.65 -11.36 11.54
C VAL A 305 -2.08 -12.81 11.31
N ASP A 306 -3.38 -13.01 11.14
CA ASP A 306 -3.96 -14.35 10.92
C ASP A 306 -4.76 -14.36 9.61
N ASP A 307 -4.30 -15.15 8.63
CA ASP A 307 -4.74 -15.12 7.21
C ASP A 307 -4.94 -13.67 6.73
N ASP A 308 -3.89 -12.86 6.75
CA ASP A 308 -3.88 -11.44 6.35
C ASP A 308 -4.92 -10.54 7.03
N ARG A 309 -5.50 -10.95 8.16
CA ARG A 309 -6.19 -10.05 9.10
C ARG A 309 -5.20 -9.57 10.14
N VAL A 310 -4.88 -8.28 10.12
CA VAL A 310 -4.18 -7.59 11.21
C VAL A 310 -5.20 -7.21 12.27
N GLY A 311 -5.04 -7.69 13.50
CA GLY A 311 -6.04 -7.40 14.51
C GLY A 311 -5.71 -7.84 15.93
N PRO A 312 -6.59 -7.48 16.87
CA PRO A 312 -7.78 -6.63 16.68
C PRO A 312 -7.40 -5.14 16.50
N LEU A 313 -8.02 -4.48 15.51
CA LEU A 313 -7.82 -3.05 15.23
C LEU A 313 -9.15 -2.32 15.12
N TYR A 314 -9.38 -1.37 16.03
CA TYR A 314 -10.46 -0.39 15.94
C TYR A 314 -10.19 0.53 14.74
N GLU A 315 -11.19 0.62 13.86
CA GLU A 315 -11.11 1.43 12.62
C GLU A 315 -9.85 1.16 11.79
N HIS A 316 -9.38 -0.09 11.78
CA HIS A 316 -8.16 -0.52 11.09
C HIS A 316 -6.90 0.30 11.44
N THR A 317 -6.92 1.00 12.59
CA THR A 317 -5.92 1.99 12.98
C THR A 317 -5.38 1.70 14.38
N PHE A 318 -6.25 1.39 15.36
CA PHE A 318 -5.91 1.38 16.77
C PHE A 318 -6.08 0.01 17.42
N PRO A 319 -5.02 -0.60 18.02
CA PRO A 319 -5.18 -1.74 18.92
C PRO A 319 -5.87 -1.27 20.21
N PRO A 320 -7.06 -1.79 20.59
CA PRO A 320 -7.81 -1.25 21.72
C PRO A 320 -7.02 -1.20 23.05
N SER A 321 -6.16 -2.18 23.31
CA SER A 321 -5.36 -2.27 24.53
C SER A 321 -4.05 -1.45 24.51
N LEU A 322 -3.64 -0.91 23.36
CA LEU A 322 -2.37 -0.18 23.19
C LEU A 322 -2.58 1.24 22.65
N ALA A 323 -3.80 1.61 22.30
CA ALA A 323 -4.13 2.91 21.75
C ALA A 323 -4.08 4.03 22.82
N PRO A 324 -3.74 5.27 22.41
CA PRO A 324 -3.25 5.66 21.09
C PRO A 324 -1.73 5.47 20.91
N SER A 325 -1.02 4.92 21.91
CA SER A 325 0.45 4.83 21.92
C SER A 325 1.03 3.91 20.83
N LEU A 326 0.27 2.93 20.35
CA LEU A 326 0.55 2.21 19.10
C LEU A 326 -0.59 2.43 18.12
N SER A 327 -0.25 2.74 16.87
CA SER A 327 -1.23 2.91 15.79
C SER A 327 -0.66 2.50 14.44
N PHE A 328 -1.54 2.22 13.48
CA PHE A 328 -1.19 1.79 12.13
C PHE A 328 -1.82 2.72 11.09
N VAL A 329 -1.06 3.09 10.06
CA VAL A 329 -1.55 3.87 8.92
C VAL A 329 -1.36 3.08 7.64
N GLY A 330 -2.40 3.03 6.82
CA GLY A 330 -2.40 2.33 5.53
C GLY A 330 -2.67 0.83 5.61
N ILE A 331 -3.35 0.33 6.66
CA ILE A 331 -3.84 -1.06 6.70
C ILE A 331 -4.96 -1.31 5.67
N PRO A 332 -5.99 -0.44 5.54
CA PRO A 332 -7.08 -0.67 4.60
C PRO A 332 -6.63 -0.75 3.13
N ARG A 333 -7.30 -1.61 2.37
CA ARG A 333 -7.11 -1.78 0.93
C ARG A 333 -8.37 -1.37 0.17
N LYS A 334 -8.20 -1.14 -1.14
CA LYS A 334 -9.27 -0.70 -2.07
C LYS A 334 -9.92 0.61 -1.60
N ILE A 335 -9.09 1.57 -1.21
CA ILE A 335 -9.49 2.92 -0.82
C ILE A 335 -8.60 3.94 -1.54
N ILE A 336 -9.04 5.20 -1.58
CA ILE A 336 -8.22 6.30 -2.09
C ILE A 336 -7.15 6.61 -1.04
N GLY A 337 -5.95 6.05 -1.23
CA GLY A 337 -4.94 5.93 -0.18
C GLY A 337 -4.55 7.24 0.49
N PHE A 338 -4.06 8.22 -0.26
CA PHE A 338 -3.40 9.40 0.34
C PHE A 338 -4.35 10.27 1.20
N PRO A 339 -5.56 10.66 0.75
CA PRO A 339 -6.53 11.36 1.62
C PRO A 339 -6.95 10.54 2.84
N PHE A 340 -7.06 9.21 2.71
CA PHE A 340 -7.39 8.37 3.85
C PHE A 340 -6.21 8.26 4.84
N PHE A 341 -4.98 8.12 4.37
CA PHE A 341 -3.80 8.12 5.24
C PHE A 341 -3.69 9.44 6.01
N GLU A 342 -4.09 10.54 5.38
CA GLU A 342 -4.16 11.86 6.01
C GLU A 342 -5.20 11.93 7.14
N SER A 343 -6.39 11.37 6.93
CA SER A 343 -7.40 11.32 8.00
C SER A 343 -6.94 10.44 9.17
N GLN A 344 -6.29 9.30 8.89
CA GLN A 344 -5.68 8.45 9.93
C GLN A 344 -4.60 9.20 10.71
N ALA A 345 -3.67 9.85 9.99
CA ALA A 345 -2.59 10.64 10.56
C ALA A 345 -3.11 11.75 11.48
N LYS A 346 -4.14 12.48 11.04
CA LYS A 346 -4.76 13.55 11.81
C LYS A 346 -5.41 13.04 13.09
N TRP A 347 -6.11 11.91 13.03
CA TRP A 347 -6.72 11.33 14.22
C TRP A 347 -5.67 10.92 15.24
N ILE A 348 -4.61 10.23 14.79
CA ILE A 348 -3.51 9.80 15.65
C ILE A 348 -2.88 11.00 16.35
N ALA A 349 -2.57 12.07 15.60
CA ALA A 349 -2.00 13.28 16.18
C ALA A 349 -2.91 13.92 17.24
N GLN A 350 -4.21 14.10 16.94
CA GLN A 350 -5.16 14.69 17.89
C GLN A 350 -5.40 13.83 19.14
N LEU A 351 -5.30 12.50 19.04
CA LEU A 351 -5.39 11.61 20.19
C LEU A 351 -4.14 11.74 21.08
N LEU A 352 -2.96 11.81 20.47
CA LEU A 352 -1.70 11.94 21.22
C LEU A 352 -1.56 13.30 21.90
N SER A 353 -2.15 14.36 21.35
CA SER A 353 -2.16 15.69 21.95
C SER A 353 -3.21 15.87 23.05
N GLY A 354 -4.15 14.92 23.14
CA GLY A 354 -5.32 14.98 24.02
C GLY A 354 -6.49 15.83 23.49
N LYS A 355 -6.41 16.35 22.25
CA LYS A 355 -7.53 17.07 21.60
C LYS A 355 -8.73 16.19 21.33
N LYS A 356 -8.53 14.89 21.13
CA LYS A 356 -9.58 13.89 20.98
C LYS A 356 -9.37 12.74 21.94
N THR A 357 -10.46 12.01 22.17
CA THR A 357 -10.45 10.76 22.92
C THR A 357 -11.00 9.63 22.04
N LEU A 358 -10.56 8.40 22.34
CA LEU A 358 -11.18 7.20 21.78
C LEU A 358 -12.38 6.78 22.63
N PRO A 359 -13.30 5.97 22.09
CA PRO A 359 -14.26 5.23 22.87
C PRO A 359 -13.59 4.32 23.90
N SER A 360 -14.37 3.79 24.83
CA SER A 360 -13.87 2.79 25.79
C SER A 360 -13.37 1.53 25.08
N TRP A 361 -12.54 0.76 25.78
CA TRP A 361 -12.06 -0.53 25.27
C TRP A 361 -13.21 -1.47 24.89
N GLU A 362 -14.27 -1.52 25.70
CA GLU A 362 -15.44 -2.37 25.46
C GLU A 362 -16.18 -1.97 24.19
N GLU A 363 -16.36 -0.66 23.95
CA GLU A 363 -16.99 -0.14 22.74
C GLU A 363 -16.14 -0.44 21.50
N MET A 364 -14.83 -0.19 21.57
CA MET A 364 -13.91 -0.51 20.46
C MET A 364 -13.93 -2.01 20.12
N MET A 365 -13.86 -2.88 21.12
CA MET A 365 -13.89 -4.33 20.91
C MET A 365 -15.25 -4.82 20.40
N LYS A 366 -16.34 -4.18 20.82
CA LYS A 366 -17.68 -4.46 20.30
C LYS A 366 -17.76 -4.11 18.81
N GLU A 367 -17.35 -2.91 18.40
CA GLU A 367 -17.35 -2.51 16.99
C GLU A 367 -16.48 -3.45 16.12
N ILE A 368 -15.31 -3.86 16.61
CA ILE A 368 -14.45 -4.83 15.92
C ILE A 368 -15.15 -6.18 15.73
N LYS A 369 -15.80 -6.68 16.80
CA LYS A 369 -16.52 -7.96 16.76
C LYS A 369 -17.71 -7.90 15.81
N ASP A 370 -18.51 -6.84 15.88
CA ASP A 370 -19.66 -6.62 15.01
C ASP A 370 -19.21 -6.53 13.54
N PHE A 371 -18.11 -5.84 13.27
CA PHE A 371 -17.50 -5.79 11.94
C PHE A 371 -17.06 -7.19 11.47
N TYR A 372 -16.34 -7.97 12.29
CA TYR A 372 -15.93 -9.33 11.91
C TYR A 372 -17.13 -10.24 11.63
N GLN A 373 -18.18 -10.16 12.45
CA GLN A 373 -19.41 -10.92 12.26
C GLN A 373 -20.12 -10.53 10.95
N SER A 374 -20.18 -9.25 10.61
CA SER A 374 -20.76 -8.80 9.34
C SER A 374 -19.99 -9.32 8.12
N ARG A 375 -18.66 -9.38 8.19
CA ARG A 375 -17.82 -9.96 7.12
C ARG A 375 -18.06 -11.46 6.97
N GLU A 376 -18.13 -12.18 8.09
CA GLU A 376 -18.44 -13.61 8.10
C GLU A 376 -19.84 -13.89 7.54
N ALA A 377 -20.85 -13.13 7.95
CA ALA A 377 -22.21 -13.23 7.43
C ALA A 377 -22.29 -12.95 5.91
N ALA A 378 -21.42 -12.09 5.39
CA ALA A 378 -21.28 -11.82 3.96
C ALA A 378 -20.37 -12.83 3.22
N ALA A 379 -19.91 -13.90 3.88
CA ALA A 379 -18.96 -14.89 3.35
C ALA A 379 -17.65 -14.28 2.81
N ILE A 380 -17.22 -13.15 3.38
CA ILE A 380 -15.97 -12.50 3.01
C ILE A 380 -14.82 -13.21 3.73
N PRO A 381 -13.82 -13.76 3.00
CA PRO A 381 -12.71 -14.47 3.62
C PRO A 381 -11.89 -13.60 4.58
N LYS A 382 -11.22 -14.23 5.54
CA LYS A 382 -10.43 -13.55 6.57
C LYS A 382 -9.34 -12.64 5.98
N HIS A 383 -8.62 -13.09 4.97
CA HIS A 383 -7.64 -12.25 4.25
C HIS A 383 -8.21 -11.03 3.55
N ASN A 384 -9.53 -10.90 3.40
CA ASN A 384 -10.20 -9.71 2.85
C ASN A 384 -10.80 -8.82 3.95
N THR A 385 -10.45 -9.01 5.22
CA THR A 385 -10.98 -8.21 6.34
C THR A 385 -10.74 -6.71 6.16
N HIS A 386 -9.60 -6.34 5.58
CA HIS A 386 -9.20 -4.96 5.35
C HIS A 386 -9.54 -4.44 3.93
N ASP A 387 -10.26 -5.23 3.13
CA ASP A 387 -10.80 -4.77 1.85
C ASP A 387 -12.09 -3.97 2.12
N ILE A 388 -11.96 -2.65 2.14
CA ILE A 388 -13.06 -1.77 2.53
C ILE A 388 -13.92 -1.42 1.32
N ALA A 389 -13.31 -0.93 0.23
CA ALA A 389 -14.00 -0.61 -1.03
C ALA A 389 -15.29 0.20 -0.84
N ASN A 390 -15.30 1.16 0.09
CA ASN A 390 -16.47 1.93 0.45
C ASN A 390 -16.11 3.38 0.81
N PHE A 391 -16.62 4.35 0.04
CA PHE A 391 -16.41 5.77 0.32
C PHE A 391 -17.13 6.24 1.60
N GLU A 392 -18.29 5.65 1.93
CA GLU A 392 -19.02 5.98 3.15
C GLU A 392 -18.19 5.68 4.40
N TYR A 393 -17.42 4.59 4.37
CA TYR A 393 -16.47 4.29 5.44
C TYR A 393 -15.42 5.41 5.59
N CYS A 394 -14.90 5.94 4.48
CA CYS A 394 -13.94 7.04 4.51
C CYS A 394 -14.55 8.33 5.06
N ASP A 395 -15.80 8.62 4.71
CA ASP A 395 -16.54 9.79 5.19
C ASP A 395 -16.90 9.68 6.68
N LEU A 396 -17.38 8.52 7.13
CA LEU A 396 -17.61 8.24 8.55
C LEU A 396 -16.33 8.32 9.38
N TYR A 397 -15.21 7.83 8.83
CA TYR A 397 -13.89 7.99 9.44
C TYR A 397 -13.53 9.47 9.55
N ALA A 398 -13.70 10.26 8.48
CA ALA A 398 -13.42 11.69 8.47
C ALA A 398 -14.26 12.44 9.52
N ASP A 399 -15.55 12.10 9.65
CA ASP A 399 -16.45 12.67 10.66
C ASP A 399 -15.96 12.42 12.09
N LYS A 400 -15.46 11.20 12.39
CA LYS A 400 -14.87 10.87 13.71
C LYS A 400 -13.67 11.77 14.04
N VAL A 401 -12.96 12.28 13.04
CA VAL A 401 -11.74 13.10 13.18
C VAL A 401 -12.03 14.61 13.07
N GLY A 402 -13.19 15.00 12.55
CA GLY A 402 -13.42 16.40 12.14
C GLY A 402 -12.55 16.78 10.94
N PHE A 403 -12.33 15.82 10.05
CA PHE A 403 -11.63 15.97 8.78
C PHE A 403 -12.66 16.17 7.66
N PRO A 404 -12.34 16.86 6.55
CA PRO A 404 -13.24 16.96 5.42
C PRO A 404 -13.61 15.57 4.89
N ARG A 405 -14.90 15.35 4.63
CA ARG A 405 -15.36 14.20 3.83
C ARG A 405 -14.75 14.25 2.44
N LEU A 406 -14.68 13.11 1.76
CA LEU A 406 -14.19 13.06 0.39
C LEU A 406 -15.10 13.90 -0.52
N GLU A 407 -14.49 14.71 -1.38
CA GLU A 407 -15.23 15.54 -2.32
C GLU A 407 -16.02 14.65 -3.30
N GLU A 408 -17.23 15.06 -3.67
CA GLU A 408 -18.09 14.21 -4.51
C GLU A 408 -17.48 13.96 -5.89
N TRP A 409 -16.87 15.00 -6.50
CA TRP A 409 -16.13 14.85 -7.75
C TRP A 409 -15.02 13.79 -7.65
N ARG A 410 -14.41 13.62 -6.47
CA ARG A 410 -13.32 12.65 -6.25
C ARG A 410 -13.85 11.23 -6.28
N LYS A 411 -15.03 11.00 -5.68
CA LYS A 411 -15.73 9.70 -5.71
C LYS A 411 -16.18 9.38 -7.13
N GLU A 412 -16.80 10.34 -7.81
CA GLU A 412 -17.30 10.18 -9.19
C GLU A 412 -16.15 9.91 -10.17
N LEU A 413 -15.04 10.65 -10.10
CA LEU A 413 -13.85 10.38 -10.93
C LEU A 413 -13.23 9.00 -10.63
N CYS A 414 -13.22 8.56 -9.38
CA CYS A 414 -12.73 7.24 -9.01
C CYS A 414 -13.61 6.14 -9.65
N VAL A 415 -14.94 6.26 -9.50
CA VAL A 415 -15.90 5.31 -10.10
C VAL A 415 -15.80 5.32 -11.62
N SER A 416 -15.75 6.50 -12.24
CA SER A 416 -15.58 6.67 -13.69
C SER A 416 -14.32 5.95 -14.19
N ALA A 417 -13.17 6.16 -13.54
CA ALA A 417 -11.92 5.51 -13.90
C ALA A 417 -11.99 3.98 -13.74
N LEU A 418 -12.61 3.47 -12.67
CA LEU A 418 -12.80 2.03 -12.45
C LEU A 418 -13.72 1.41 -13.52
N MET A 419 -14.84 2.06 -13.83
CA MET A 419 -15.77 1.59 -14.88
C MET A 419 -15.10 1.60 -16.25
N ASN A 420 -14.29 2.62 -16.55
CA ASN A 420 -13.56 2.69 -17.79
C ASN A 420 -12.47 1.59 -17.88
N ALA A 421 -11.75 1.31 -16.80
CA ALA A 421 -10.80 0.20 -16.73
C ALA A 421 -11.49 -1.17 -16.90
N GLU A 422 -12.67 -1.34 -16.28
CA GLU A 422 -13.49 -2.55 -16.41
C GLU A 422 -13.93 -2.81 -17.86
N ALA A 423 -14.21 -1.76 -18.64
CA ALA A 423 -14.68 -1.86 -20.02
C ALA A 423 -13.56 -1.81 -21.09
N ASN A 424 -12.48 -1.06 -20.83
CA ASN A 424 -11.47 -0.63 -21.81
C ASN A 424 -10.04 -0.77 -21.27
N LEU A 425 -9.72 -1.91 -20.65
CA LEU A 425 -8.51 -2.15 -19.87
C LEU A 425 -7.17 -1.75 -20.55
N GLU A 426 -7.05 -1.91 -21.87
CA GLU A 426 -5.81 -1.55 -22.60
C GLU A 426 -5.60 -0.04 -22.74
N VAL A 427 -6.69 0.73 -22.81
CA VAL A 427 -6.67 2.13 -23.24
C VAL A 427 -7.23 3.12 -22.22
N TYR A 428 -7.81 2.66 -21.10
CA TYR A 428 -8.54 3.51 -20.14
C TYR A 428 -7.70 4.67 -19.57
N ARG A 429 -6.37 4.51 -19.55
CA ARG A 429 -5.43 5.53 -19.07
C ARG A 429 -5.25 6.70 -20.03
N ASP A 430 -5.58 6.50 -21.30
CA ASP A 430 -5.35 7.45 -22.39
C ASP A 430 -6.67 7.85 -23.09
N VAL A 431 -7.74 7.08 -22.92
CA VAL A 431 -9.08 7.33 -23.47
C VAL A 431 -10.10 7.34 -22.34
N TYR A 432 -10.70 8.49 -22.06
CA TYR A 432 -11.70 8.71 -21.00
C TYR A 432 -12.67 9.84 -21.41
N ASP A 433 -13.90 9.80 -20.90
CA ASP A 433 -15.00 10.72 -21.27
C ASP A 433 -15.67 11.39 -20.06
N ASP A 434 -14.85 11.83 -19.11
CA ASP A 434 -15.26 12.46 -17.86
C ASP A 434 -14.78 13.92 -17.75
N PHE A 435 -14.68 14.61 -18.89
CA PHE A 435 -14.18 15.98 -19.00
C PHE A 435 -14.94 16.98 -18.13
N GLU A 436 -16.26 16.83 -18.01
CA GLU A 436 -17.09 17.70 -17.18
C GLU A 436 -16.77 17.50 -15.68
N LEU A 437 -16.63 16.25 -15.23
CA LEU A 437 -16.23 15.94 -13.86
C LEU A 437 -14.84 16.48 -13.55
N LEU A 438 -13.92 16.40 -14.51
CA LEU A 438 -12.57 16.94 -14.39
C LEU A 438 -12.59 18.48 -14.27
N GLN A 439 -13.47 19.18 -14.99
CA GLN A 439 -13.63 20.63 -14.84
C GLN A 439 -14.15 20.99 -13.44
N VAL A 440 -15.15 20.28 -12.94
CA VAL A 440 -15.67 20.45 -11.57
C VAL A 440 -14.56 20.26 -10.54
N ALA A 441 -13.76 19.20 -10.68
CA ALA A 441 -12.62 18.94 -9.81
C ALA A 441 -11.64 20.12 -9.81
N ARG A 442 -11.19 20.59 -10.99
CA ARG A 442 -10.19 21.66 -11.13
C ARG A 442 -10.64 23.02 -10.60
N GLN A 443 -11.94 23.27 -10.53
CA GLN A 443 -12.51 24.50 -9.95
C GLN A 443 -12.72 24.41 -8.43
N SER A 444 -12.56 23.22 -7.83
CA SER A 444 -12.76 23.04 -6.39
C SER A 444 -11.70 23.77 -5.55
N PRO A 445 -12.01 24.10 -4.29
CA PRO A 445 -11.03 24.68 -3.35
C PRO A 445 -9.75 23.85 -3.24
N HIS A 446 -9.84 22.53 -3.39
CA HIS A 446 -8.69 21.63 -3.33
C HIS A 446 -7.59 21.97 -4.36
N PHE A 447 -7.96 22.34 -5.59
CA PHE A 447 -7.01 22.69 -6.64
C PHE A 447 -6.67 24.18 -6.73
N THR A 448 -7.49 25.04 -6.10
CA THR A 448 -7.34 26.50 -6.17
C THR A 448 -6.72 27.12 -4.91
N GLN A 449 -6.56 26.34 -3.84
CA GLN A 449 -6.02 26.80 -2.54
C GLN A 449 -4.52 27.18 -2.57
N LEU A 450 -3.72 26.57 -3.44
CA LEU A 450 -2.32 26.91 -3.61
C LEU A 450 -2.19 27.77 -4.87
N GLY A 451 -1.58 28.95 -4.74
CA GLY A 451 -1.37 29.85 -5.88
C GLY A 451 -0.56 29.18 -6.98
N ALA A 452 -0.79 29.57 -8.24
CA ALA A 452 -0.13 28.98 -9.41
C ALA A 452 1.41 28.90 -9.27
N HIS A 453 2.01 29.90 -8.61
CA HIS A 453 3.45 30.00 -8.37
C HIS A 453 4.01 28.94 -7.41
N THR A 454 3.19 28.31 -6.56
CA THR A 454 3.64 27.27 -5.61
C THR A 454 4.21 26.04 -6.32
N PHE A 455 3.86 25.85 -7.60
CA PHE A 455 4.24 24.69 -8.40
C PHE A 455 5.19 25.00 -9.57
N GLU A 456 5.67 26.26 -9.69
CA GLU A 456 6.52 26.76 -10.79
C GLU A 456 8.04 26.59 -10.57
N VAL A 457 8.48 25.85 -9.53
CA VAL A 457 9.90 25.63 -9.23
C VAL A 457 10.44 24.36 -9.86
#